data_AF-A0A218PDP3-F1
#
_entry.id   AF-A0A218PDP3-F1
#
_cell.length_a   1.000
_cell.length_b   1.000
_cell.length_c   1.000
_cell.angle_alpha   90.00
_cell.angle_beta   90.00
_cell.angle_gamma   90.00
#
_symmetry.space_group_name_H-M   'P 1'
#
loop_
_entity.id
_entity.type
_entity.pdbx_description
1 polymer ?
#
loop_
_entity_poly.entity_id
_entity_poly.type
_entity_poly.pdbx_seq_one_letter_code
_entity_poly.pdbx_strand_id
1 'polypeptide(L)'
;MPREKVVNIWDEREVIYSPERWRYLREKREKARRIMERLRDFDPQIYGSVARGDVRRDSDIDIFIPYRTPGYLIELALEGLVGRRRIVMATPWHLIKGVIEVDGETTVTFPLIDPTDRELEFYRWGGSIDLEGLKAGKRAPGVNKRLILIIPTERGHVEREVVGRESEVARTLGVSVDIVTERVHILRRRDSIGRTGIYINEEVPDWMGFEEALKLIADRDPNVRRKIRERGE
;
A
#
# COMPACT_ATOMS: atom_id res chain seq x y z
N MET A 1 13.74 -8.84 9.56
CA MET A 1 12.38 -8.69 10.13
C MET A 1 11.96 -10.02 10.73
N PRO A 2 11.58 -10.08 12.02
CA PRO A 2 11.15 -11.32 12.66
C PRO A 2 9.85 -11.87 12.02
N ARG A 3 9.71 -13.19 12.03
CA ARG A 3 8.65 -13.95 11.35
C ARG A 3 7.30 -13.75 12.02
N GLU A 4 6.35 -13.12 11.34
CA GLU A 4 4.95 -13.09 11.79
C GLU A 4 4.20 -14.29 11.18
N LYS A 5 3.87 -15.29 12.01
CA LYS A 5 3.07 -16.47 11.60
C LYS A 5 1.59 -16.11 11.44
N VAL A 6 0.91 -16.82 10.52
CA VAL A 6 -0.57 -16.85 10.42
C VAL A 6 -1.14 -17.37 11.75
N VAL A 7 -2.19 -16.74 12.26
CA VAL A 7 -2.84 -17.08 13.53
C VAL A 7 -4.25 -17.56 13.23
N ASN A 8 -4.63 -18.71 13.79
CA ASN A 8 -6.03 -19.12 13.85
C ASN A 8 -6.68 -18.41 15.04
N ILE A 9 -7.57 -17.45 14.78
CA ILE A 9 -8.34 -16.76 15.83
C ILE A 9 -9.76 -17.30 15.70
N TRP A 10 -10.17 -18.12 16.68
CA TRP A 10 -11.37 -18.94 16.56
C TRP A 10 -12.69 -18.16 16.45
N ASP A 11 -12.81 -16.94 16.99
CA ASP A 11 -14.09 -16.21 16.94
C ASP A 11 -13.97 -14.68 16.76
N GLU A 12 -13.27 -13.96 17.63
CA GLU A 12 -13.01 -12.52 17.51
C GLU A 12 -12.05 -12.12 18.64
N ARG A 13 -11.12 -11.19 18.41
CA ARG A 13 -10.25 -10.69 19.50
C ARG A 13 -10.22 -9.17 19.53
N GLU A 14 -10.69 -8.58 20.61
CA GLU A 14 -10.47 -7.15 20.85
C GLU A 14 -9.05 -6.89 21.36
N VAL A 15 -8.41 -5.86 20.79
CA VAL A 15 -7.10 -5.36 21.17
C VAL A 15 -7.26 -3.92 21.61
N ILE A 16 -7.12 -3.69 22.91
CA ILE A 16 -7.13 -2.34 23.49
C ILE A 16 -5.75 -1.72 23.36
N TYR A 17 -5.70 -0.46 22.96
CA TYR A 17 -4.44 0.25 22.74
C TYR A 17 -3.94 0.88 24.03
N SER A 18 -2.64 0.73 24.28
CA SER A 18 -1.95 1.49 25.30
C SER A 18 -1.80 2.96 24.88
N PRO A 19 -1.56 3.88 25.84
CA PRO A 19 -1.27 5.28 25.53
C PRO A 19 -0.11 5.46 24.53
N GLU A 20 0.91 4.60 24.60
CA GLU A 20 2.05 4.62 23.68
C GLU A 20 1.64 4.27 22.26
N ARG A 21 0.77 3.26 22.08
CA ARG A 21 0.29 2.88 20.74
C ARG A 21 -0.55 3.98 20.11
N TRP A 22 -1.39 4.64 20.91
CA TRP A 22 -2.11 5.83 20.47
C TRP A 22 -1.17 6.97 20.09
N ARG A 23 -0.08 7.18 20.84
CA ARG A 23 0.94 8.16 20.51
C ARG A 23 1.60 7.86 19.16
N TYR A 24 2.05 6.62 18.94
CA TYR A 24 2.64 6.22 17.64
C TYR A 24 1.68 6.45 16.47
N LEU A 25 0.39 6.15 16.66
CA LEU A 25 -0.62 6.39 15.64
C LEU A 25 -0.73 7.88 15.31
N ARG A 26 -0.81 8.74 16.32
CA ARG A 26 -0.89 10.20 16.12
C ARG A 26 0.35 10.75 15.42
N GLU A 27 1.54 10.36 15.86
CA GLU A 27 2.80 10.82 15.28
C GLU A 27 2.93 10.43 13.81
N LYS A 28 2.66 9.16 13.48
CA LYS A 28 2.73 8.67 12.09
C LYS A 28 1.66 9.30 11.20
N ARG A 29 0.45 9.51 11.72
CA ARG A 29 -0.63 10.18 10.99
C ARG A 29 -0.36 11.65 10.74
N GLU A 30 0.22 12.35 11.71
CA GLU A 30 0.61 13.76 11.56
C GLU A 30 1.72 13.90 10.50
N LYS A 31 2.71 13.01 10.51
CA LYS A 31 3.74 12.97 9.46
C LYS A 31 3.14 12.68 8.08
N ALA A 32 2.27 11.67 7.98
CA ALA A 32 1.58 11.33 6.74
C ALA A 32 0.73 12.51 6.22
N ARG A 33 0.00 13.20 7.11
CA ARG A 33 -0.83 14.37 6.78
C ARG A 33 -0.01 15.45 6.11
N ARG A 34 1.15 15.81 6.64
CA ARG A 34 2.03 16.85 6.06
C ARG A 34 2.46 16.53 4.64
N ILE A 35 2.75 15.27 4.35
CA ILE A 35 3.16 14.82 3.01
C ILE A 35 1.94 14.79 2.08
N MET A 36 0.82 14.24 2.53
CA MET A 36 -0.43 14.23 1.77
C MET A 36 -0.95 15.64 1.47
N GLU A 37 -0.71 16.63 2.33
CA GLU A 37 -1.08 18.03 2.06
C GLU A 37 -0.28 18.64 0.91
N ARG A 38 1.00 18.28 0.77
CA ARG A 38 1.79 18.66 -0.41
C ARG A 38 1.30 17.97 -1.68
N LEU A 39 0.78 16.76 -1.54
CA LEU A 39 0.24 15.95 -2.64
C LEU A 39 -1.26 16.17 -2.88
N ARG A 40 -1.89 17.18 -2.27
CA ARG A 40 -3.37 17.30 -2.22
C ARG A 40 -4.07 17.27 -3.59
N ASP A 41 -3.40 17.74 -4.64
CA ASP A 41 -3.93 17.80 -6.00
C ASP A 41 -3.85 16.44 -6.73
N PHE A 42 -3.32 15.41 -6.05
CA PHE A 42 -3.15 14.04 -6.55
C PHE A 42 -4.00 13.00 -5.82
N ASP A 43 -5.06 13.42 -5.13
CA ASP A 43 -5.95 12.57 -4.31
C ASP A 43 -5.20 11.53 -3.46
N PRO A 44 -4.23 11.96 -2.64
CA PRO A 44 -3.36 11.03 -1.96
C PRO A 44 -4.14 10.25 -0.91
N GLN A 45 -3.82 8.97 -0.78
CA GLN A 45 -4.40 8.08 0.20
C GLN A 45 -3.29 7.41 1.01
N ILE A 46 -3.46 7.31 2.32
CA ILE A 46 -2.64 6.39 3.10
C ILE A 46 -3.30 5.03 3.13
N TYR A 47 -2.50 3.97 3.24
CA TYR A 47 -3.01 2.62 3.39
C TYR A 47 -2.22 1.81 4.40
N GLY A 48 -2.73 0.62 4.72
CA GLY A 48 -2.07 -0.28 5.65
C GLY A 48 -2.27 0.11 7.11
N SER A 49 -1.26 -0.12 7.95
CA SER A 49 -1.41 -0.02 9.41
C SER A 49 -1.72 1.39 9.89
N VAL A 50 -1.26 2.43 9.20
CA VAL A 50 -1.55 3.83 9.56
C VAL A 50 -3.01 4.21 9.25
N ALA A 51 -3.56 3.69 8.15
CA ALA A 51 -4.95 3.89 7.77
C ALA A 51 -5.91 3.10 8.70
N ARG A 52 -5.59 1.84 8.98
CA ARG A 52 -6.36 0.99 9.91
C ARG A 52 -6.19 1.39 11.38
N GLY A 53 -5.03 1.92 11.72
CA GLY A 53 -4.69 2.32 13.07
C GLY A 53 -4.00 1.26 13.91
N ASP A 54 -3.70 0.06 13.39
CA ASP A 54 -2.99 -1.02 14.09
C ASP A 54 -1.47 -0.86 14.11
N VAL A 55 -0.97 0.37 14.18
CA VAL A 55 0.47 0.69 14.11
C VAL A 55 1.28 0.12 15.28
N ARG A 56 2.56 -0.07 14.98
CA ARG A 56 3.67 -0.31 15.90
C ARG A 56 4.72 0.78 15.70
N ARG A 57 5.72 0.84 16.58
CA ARG A 57 6.82 1.82 16.49
C ARG A 57 7.55 1.74 15.13
N ASP A 58 7.75 0.53 14.63
CA ASP A 58 8.44 0.19 13.38
C ASP A 58 7.50 0.13 12.16
N SER A 59 6.26 0.60 12.27
CA SER A 59 5.33 0.61 11.14
C SER A 59 5.72 1.66 10.09
N ASP A 60 5.77 1.24 8.83
CA ASP A 60 5.96 2.13 7.70
C ASP A 60 4.72 3.03 7.48
N ILE A 61 4.92 4.17 6.82
CA ILE A 61 3.91 5.10 6.32
C ILE A 61 3.88 4.95 4.80
N ASP A 62 2.86 4.25 4.32
CA ASP A 62 2.65 4.04 2.90
C ASP A 62 1.56 4.98 2.37
N ILE A 63 1.94 5.87 1.46
CA ILE A 63 1.05 6.79 0.74
C ILE A 63 0.96 6.32 -0.71
N PHE A 64 -0.23 6.35 -1.29
CA PHE A 64 -0.43 6.06 -2.70
C PHE A 64 -1.33 7.09 -3.39
N ILE A 65 -1.08 7.26 -4.69
CA ILE A 65 -1.90 8.06 -5.61
C ILE A 65 -2.73 7.09 -6.46
N PRO A 66 -4.07 7.25 -6.55
CA PRO A 66 -4.95 6.20 -7.08
C PRO A 66 -5.08 6.20 -8.60
N TYR A 67 -4.37 7.05 -9.32
CA TYR A 67 -4.41 7.13 -10.78
C TYR A 67 -3.02 7.43 -11.34
N ARG A 68 -2.88 7.23 -12.65
CA ARG A 68 -1.62 7.47 -13.34
C ARG A 68 -1.29 8.96 -13.33
N THR A 69 -0.11 9.28 -12.83
CA THR A 69 0.36 10.67 -12.76
C THR A 69 1.81 10.74 -13.26
N PRO A 70 2.15 11.75 -14.09
CA PRO A 70 3.54 11.99 -14.47
C PRO A 70 4.44 12.13 -13.25
N GLY A 71 5.53 11.35 -13.21
CA GLY A 71 6.41 11.27 -12.04
C GLY A 71 6.98 12.62 -11.62
N TYR A 72 7.36 13.46 -12.60
CA TYR A 72 7.93 14.78 -12.34
C TYR A 72 7.00 15.72 -11.57
N LEU A 73 5.67 15.58 -11.73
CA LEU A 73 4.69 16.39 -10.98
C LEU A 73 4.66 15.99 -9.51
N ILE A 74 4.80 14.69 -9.23
CA ILE A 74 4.87 14.17 -7.86
C ILE A 74 6.19 14.60 -7.21
N GLU A 75 7.30 14.54 -7.95
CA GLU A 75 8.61 14.99 -7.48
C GLU A 75 8.60 16.49 -7.15
N LEU A 76 8.00 17.32 -8.01
CA LEU A 76 7.86 18.76 -7.78
C LEU A 76 7.02 19.04 -6.52
N ALA A 77 5.90 18.34 -6.34
CA ALA A 77 5.09 18.49 -5.13
C ALA A 77 5.83 18.03 -3.86
N LEU A 78 6.75 17.08 -3.98
CA LEU A 78 7.60 16.58 -2.90
C LEU A 78 8.96 17.27 -2.84
N GLU A 79 9.13 18.46 -3.43
CA GLU A 79 10.42 19.16 -3.44
C GLU A 79 11.05 19.25 -2.04
N GLY A 80 12.35 18.91 -1.97
CA GLY A 80 13.12 18.83 -0.73
C GLY A 80 12.83 17.60 0.15
N LEU A 81 11.91 16.73 -0.27
CA LEU A 81 11.56 15.46 0.39
C LEU A 81 11.79 14.22 -0.51
N VAL A 82 12.17 14.42 -1.78
CA VAL A 82 12.48 13.32 -2.70
C VAL A 82 13.78 12.65 -2.26
N GLY A 83 13.68 11.42 -1.76
CA GLY A 83 14.82 10.55 -1.51
C GLY A 83 15.02 9.55 -2.65
N ARG A 84 15.12 8.25 -2.33
CA ARG A 84 15.40 7.23 -3.35
C ARG A 84 14.19 6.98 -4.23
N ARG A 85 14.44 6.82 -5.53
CA ARG A 85 13.40 6.64 -6.54
C ARG A 85 13.52 5.26 -7.17
N ARG A 86 12.41 4.53 -7.29
CA ARG A 86 12.40 3.18 -7.88
C ARG A 86 11.19 2.92 -8.76
N ILE A 87 11.37 2.09 -9.77
CA ILE A 87 10.29 1.44 -10.50
C ILE A 87 10.12 0.04 -9.92
N VAL A 88 8.91 -0.26 -9.47
CA VAL A 88 8.58 -1.53 -8.82
C VAL A 88 7.44 -2.25 -9.52
N MET A 89 7.62 -3.54 -9.74
CA MET A 89 6.60 -4.45 -10.25
C MET A 89 6.74 -5.82 -9.58
N ALA A 90 5.72 -6.26 -8.83
CA ALA A 90 5.82 -7.49 -8.05
C ALA A 90 5.88 -8.75 -8.92
N THR A 91 5.06 -8.83 -9.97
CA THR A 91 5.06 -9.89 -10.99
C THR A 91 4.69 -9.27 -12.35
N PRO A 92 4.92 -9.96 -13.48
CA PRO A 92 4.57 -9.46 -14.82
C PRO A 92 3.09 -9.06 -15.02
N TRP A 93 2.21 -9.49 -14.12
CA TRP A 93 0.77 -9.22 -14.19
C TRP A 93 0.35 -8.02 -13.33
N HIS A 94 1.16 -7.63 -12.35
CA HIS A 94 0.85 -6.51 -11.45
C HIS A 94 1.07 -5.15 -12.10
N LEU A 95 0.56 -4.11 -11.42
CA LEU A 95 0.77 -2.72 -11.79
C LEU A 95 2.26 -2.34 -11.72
N ILE A 96 2.71 -1.56 -12.70
CA ILE A 96 4.03 -0.92 -12.69
C ILE A 96 3.91 0.41 -11.93
N LYS A 97 4.73 0.57 -10.90
CA LYS A 97 4.61 1.69 -9.96
C LYS A 97 5.92 2.46 -9.86
N GLY A 98 5.81 3.78 -9.82
CA GLY A 98 6.85 4.66 -9.31
C GLY A 98 6.79 4.67 -7.79
N VAL A 99 7.95 4.65 -7.16
CA VAL A 99 8.12 4.63 -5.70
C VAL A 99 9.15 5.68 -5.34
N ILE A 100 8.77 6.61 -4.47
CA ILE A 100 9.65 7.62 -3.88
C ILE A 100 9.75 7.33 -2.38
N GLU A 101 10.93 6.95 -1.92
CA GLU A 101 11.26 6.86 -0.49
C GLU A 101 11.55 8.27 0.01
N VAL A 102 10.66 8.84 0.81
CA VAL A 102 10.83 10.18 1.40
C VAL A 102 11.85 10.13 2.54
N ASP A 103 11.77 9.07 3.34
CA ASP A 103 12.74 8.74 4.39
C ASP A 103 12.68 7.24 4.71
N GLY A 104 13.39 6.81 5.75
CA GLY A 104 13.52 5.39 6.11
C GLY A 104 12.24 4.68 6.56
N GLU A 105 11.12 5.40 6.73
CA GLU A 105 9.83 4.79 7.07
C GLU A 105 8.67 5.30 6.20
N THR A 106 8.91 6.17 5.20
CA THR A 106 7.83 6.83 4.46
C THR A 106 8.00 6.69 2.97
N THR A 107 6.96 6.18 2.31
CA THR A 107 6.98 5.89 0.88
C THR A 107 5.76 6.48 0.18
N VAL A 108 5.98 7.14 -0.95
CA VAL A 108 4.92 7.58 -1.88
C VAL A 108 4.97 6.69 -3.11
N THR A 109 3.84 6.07 -3.44
CA THR A 109 3.70 5.14 -4.57
C THR A 109 2.66 5.65 -5.55
N PHE A 110 2.95 5.62 -6.85
CA PHE A 110 2.01 6.03 -7.89
C PHE A 110 2.07 5.11 -9.11
N PRO A 111 0.95 4.89 -9.82
CA PRO A 111 0.92 4.16 -11.08
C PRO A 111 1.72 4.88 -12.18
N LEU A 112 2.54 4.14 -12.93
CA LEU A 112 3.16 4.64 -14.17
C LEU A 112 2.37 4.25 -15.43
N ILE A 113 1.39 3.37 -15.27
CA ILE A 113 0.39 2.96 -16.26
C ILE A 113 -0.98 3.02 -15.60
N ASP A 114 -2.05 3.14 -16.38
CA ASP A 114 -3.41 3.29 -15.87
C ASP A 114 -3.85 2.07 -15.06
N PRO A 115 -4.16 2.22 -13.75
CA PRO A 115 -4.49 1.10 -12.89
C PRO A 115 -5.87 0.51 -13.22
N THR A 116 -6.00 -0.79 -13.05
CA THR A 116 -7.31 -1.48 -13.07
C THR A 116 -7.98 -1.38 -11.71
N ASP A 117 -9.32 -1.51 -11.67
CA ASP A 117 -10.07 -1.54 -10.42
C ASP A 117 -9.53 -2.57 -9.43
N ARG A 118 -9.17 -3.77 -9.92
CA ARG A 118 -8.60 -4.85 -9.11
C ARG A 118 -7.24 -4.49 -8.50
N GLU A 119 -6.40 -3.73 -9.21
CA GLU A 119 -5.14 -3.25 -8.65
C GLU A 119 -5.35 -2.14 -7.62
N LEU A 120 -6.41 -1.35 -7.76
CA LEU A 120 -6.81 -0.36 -6.74
C LEU A 120 -7.47 -1.02 -5.52
N GLU A 121 -8.19 -2.12 -5.71
CA GLU A 121 -8.76 -2.92 -4.62
C GLU A 121 -7.71 -3.46 -3.67
N PHE A 122 -6.46 -3.66 -4.10
CA PHE A 122 -5.36 -4.04 -3.21
C PHE A 122 -5.17 -3.04 -2.05
N TYR A 123 -5.29 -1.74 -2.33
CA TYR A 123 -5.12 -0.69 -1.32
C TYR A 123 -6.32 -0.66 -0.36
N ARG A 124 -7.54 -0.81 -0.89
CA ARG A 124 -8.77 -0.97 -0.11
C ARG A 124 -8.74 -2.22 0.76
N TRP A 125 -8.25 -3.34 0.23
CA TRP A 125 -8.03 -4.59 0.97
C TRP A 125 -7.09 -4.38 2.16
N GLY A 126 -6.02 -3.61 1.98
CA GLY A 126 -5.12 -3.23 3.06
C GLY A 126 -5.70 -2.21 4.04
N GLY A 127 -6.87 -1.64 3.75
CA GLY A 127 -7.45 -0.49 4.41
C GLY A 127 -6.78 0.80 3.95
N SER A 128 -7.54 1.72 3.37
CA SER A 128 -7.07 3.04 2.93
C SER A 128 -7.97 4.16 3.43
N ILE A 129 -7.38 5.35 3.63
CA ILE A 129 -8.11 6.59 3.88
C ILE A 129 -7.46 7.73 3.09
N ASP A 130 -8.30 8.64 2.60
CA ASP A 130 -7.90 9.86 1.91
C ASP A 130 -7.45 10.95 2.90
N LEU A 131 -6.98 12.08 2.36
CA LEU A 131 -6.52 13.22 3.14
C LEU A 131 -7.61 13.76 4.09
N GLU A 132 -8.85 13.86 3.61
CA GLU A 132 -9.96 14.38 4.42
C GLU A 132 -10.37 13.40 5.52
N GLY A 133 -10.40 12.09 5.23
CA GLY A 133 -10.58 11.06 6.23
C GLY A 133 -9.48 11.05 7.30
N LEU A 134 -8.22 11.28 6.89
CA LEU A 134 -7.10 11.41 7.82
C LEU A 134 -7.26 12.63 8.74
N LYS A 135 -7.62 13.80 8.19
CA LYS A 135 -7.89 15.03 8.97
C LYS A 135 -9.05 14.86 9.95
N ALA A 136 -10.09 14.13 9.54
CA ALA A 136 -11.23 13.80 10.38
C ALA A 136 -10.94 12.70 11.42
N GLY A 137 -9.71 12.18 11.49
CA GLY A 137 -9.32 11.14 12.44
C GLY A 137 -9.92 9.76 12.14
N LYS A 138 -10.53 9.56 10.96
CA LYS A 138 -11.16 8.29 10.58
C LYS A 138 -10.13 7.17 10.53
N ARG A 139 -10.58 5.93 10.74
CA ARG A 139 -9.82 4.71 10.52
C ARG A 139 -10.63 3.79 9.62
N ALA A 140 -9.96 3.08 8.73
CA ALA A 140 -10.62 2.14 7.81
C ALA A 140 -10.39 0.69 8.26
N PRO A 141 -11.36 -0.22 8.06
CA PRO A 141 -11.08 -1.64 8.16
C PRO A 141 -10.10 -2.08 7.07
N GLY A 142 -9.36 -3.16 7.31
CA GLY A 142 -8.45 -3.71 6.32
C GLY A 142 -7.70 -4.94 6.83
N VAL A 143 -7.04 -5.66 5.93
CA VAL A 143 -6.31 -6.88 6.24
C VAL A 143 -4.82 -6.59 6.35
N ASN A 144 -4.21 -7.06 7.43
CA ASN A 144 -2.77 -6.93 7.62
C ASN A 144 -1.99 -8.07 6.92
N LYS A 145 -0.66 -7.99 6.94
CA LYS A 145 0.23 -8.97 6.27
C LYS A 145 0.11 -10.40 6.83
N ARG A 146 -0.57 -10.60 7.97
CA ARG A 146 -0.80 -11.88 8.66
C ARG A 146 -2.16 -12.50 8.35
N LEU A 147 -2.91 -11.96 7.38
CA LEU A 147 -4.27 -12.37 7.05
C LEU A 147 -5.27 -12.20 8.21
N ILE A 148 -5.09 -11.14 8.99
CA ILE A 148 -6.03 -10.73 10.04
C ILE A 148 -6.74 -9.47 9.57
N LEU A 149 -8.08 -9.54 9.55
CA LEU A 149 -8.94 -8.39 9.35
C LEU A 149 -8.92 -7.55 10.63
N ILE A 150 -8.56 -6.28 10.47
CA ILE A 150 -8.52 -5.29 11.53
C ILE A 150 -9.74 -4.39 11.35
N ILE A 151 -10.60 -4.34 12.37
CA ILE A 151 -11.78 -3.48 12.42
C ILE A 151 -11.56 -2.45 13.53
N PRO A 152 -11.34 -1.16 13.21
CA PRO A 152 -11.08 -0.13 14.21
C PRO A 152 -12.25 0.03 15.20
N THR A 153 -11.95 0.15 16.49
CA THR A 153 -12.91 0.51 17.56
C THR A 153 -12.41 1.72 18.33
N GLU A 154 -13.26 2.42 19.08
CA GLU A 154 -12.87 3.61 19.85
C GLU A 154 -11.67 3.39 20.77
N ARG A 155 -11.52 2.18 21.33
CA ARG A 155 -10.47 1.81 22.29
C ARG A 155 -9.26 1.11 21.67
N GLY A 156 -9.34 0.72 20.40
CA GLY A 156 -8.30 0.00 19.68
C GLY A 156 -8.82 -0.64 18.40
N HIS A 157 -8.82 -1.95 18.30
CA HIS A 157 -9.40 -2.67 17.16
C HIS A 157 -9.88 -4.07 17.53
N VAL A 158 -10.72 -4.63 16.67
CA VAL A 158 -11.11 -6.04 16.65
C VAL A 158 -10.33 -6.77 15.56
N GLU A 159 -9.83 -7.95 15.89
CA GLU A 159 -9.15 -8.89 15.00
C GLU A 159 -10.11 -10.02 14.62
N ARG A 160 -10.23 -10.29 13.32
CA ARG A 160 -10.94 -11.45 12.76
C ARG A 160 -10.07 -12.21 11.78
N GLU A 161 -10.24 -13.52 11.72
CA GLU A 161 -9.57 -14.35 10.73
C GLU A 161 -10.18 -14.15 9.33
N VAL A 162 -9.31 -14.07 8.32
CA VAL A 162 -9.74 -13.88 6.92
C VAL A 162 -9.97 -15.22 6.21
N VAL A 163 -9.19 -16.23 6.57
CA VAL A 163 -9.21 -17.55 5.93
C VAL A 163 -10.57 -18.21 6.15
N GLY A 164 -11.18 -18.71 5.07
CA GLY A 164 -12.48 -19.38 5.12
C GLY A 164 -13.65 -18.42 5.33
N ARG A 165 -13.39 -17.11 5.41
CA ARG A 165 -14.38 -16.03 5.53
C ARG A 165 -14.21 -14.98 4.43
N GLU A 166 -13.64 -15.36 3.29
CA GLU A 166 -13.24 -14.45 2.22
C GLU A 166 -14.40 -13.59 1.72
N SER A 167 -15.58 -14.19 1.53
CA SER A 167 -16.79 -13.47 1.10
C SER A 167 -17.31 -12.47 2.13
N GLU A 168 -17.17 -12.76 3.42
CA GLU A 168 -17.53 -11.82 4.49
C GLU A 168 -16.56 -10.63 4.50
N VAL A 169 -15.27 -10.92 4.45
CA VAL A 169 -14.20 -9.91 4.42
C VAL A 169 -14.34 -9.00 3.20
N ALA A 170 -14.63 -9.57 2.03
CA ALA A 170 -14.86 -8.82 0.80
C ALA A 170 -16.00 -7.79 0.96
N ARG A 171 -17.13 -8.21 1.55
CA ARG A 171 -18.26 -7.30 1.86
C ARG A 171 -17.88 -6.23 2.86
N THR A 172 -17.18 -6.59 3.94
CA THR A 172 -16.74 -5.63 4.96
C THR A 172 -15.82 -4.55 4.39
N LEU A 173 -14.96 -4.91 3.44
CA LEU A 173 -13.97 -3.99 2.85
C LEU A 173 -14.46 -3.29 1.59
N GLY A 174 -15.60 -3.69 1.02
CA GLY A 174 -16.09 -3.15 -0.25
C GLY A 174 -15.15 -3.48 -1.42
N VAL A 175 -14.64 -4.71 -1.47
CA VAL A 175 -13.75 -5.22 -2.53
C VAL A 175 -14.29 -6.53 -3.10
N SER A 176 -13.82 -6.94 -4.27
CA SER A 176 -14.15 -8.23 -4.85
C SER A 176 -13.69 -9.42 -3.97
N VAL A 177 -14.42 -10.54 -4.04
CA VAL A 177 -13.96 -11.78 -3.38
C VAL A 177 -12.65 -12.26 -4.00
N ASP A 178 -12.47 -12.05 -5.31
CA ASP A 178 -11.29 -12.43 -6.07
C ASP A 178 -10.00 -11.83 -5.50
N ILE A 179 -9.99 -10.53 -5.13
CA ILE A 179 -8.81 -9.94 -4.51
C ILE A 179 -8.53 -10.59 -3.16
N VAL A 180 -9.56 -10.88 -2.35
CA VAL A 180 -9.36 -11.52 -1.04
C VAL A 180 -8.74 -12.91 -1.21
N THR A 181 -9.31 -13.74 -2.09
CA THR A 181 -8.81 -15.09 -2.38
C THR A 181 -7.38 -15.06 -2.93
N GLU A 182 -7.08 -14.16 -3.87
CA GLU A 182 -5.73 -13.98 -4.42
C GLU A 182 -4.73 -13.61 -3.31
N ARG A 183 -5.07 -12.63 -2.47
CA ARG A 183 -4.19 -12.17 -1.39
C ARG A 183 -3.97 -13.25 -0.33
N VAL A 184 -5.00 -14.00 0.04
CA VAL A 184 -4.89 -15.16 0.94
C VAL A 184 -3.94 -16.21 0.36
N HIS A 185 -4.10 -16.56 -0.93
CA HIS A 185 -3.23 -17.52 -1.59
C HIS A 185 -1.77 -17.07 -1.61
N ILE A 186 -1.50 -15.82 -2.04
CA ILE A 186 -0.14 -15.27 -2.14
C ILE A 186 0.55 -15.24 -0.78
N LEU A 187 -0.14 -14.77 0.27
CA LEU A 187 0.46 -14.63 1.59
C LEU A 187 0.73 -16.00 2.26
N ARG A 188 -0.17 -16.97 2.10
CA ARG A 188 0.05 -18.35 2.56
C ARG A 188 1.21 -19.03 1.84
N ARG A 189 1.26 -18.89 0.50
CA ARG A 189 2.35 -19.43 -0.31
C ARG A 189 3.69 -18.86 0.13
N ARG A 190 3.74 -17.55 0.39
CA ARG A 190 4.94 -16.86 0.88
C ARG A 190 5.37 -17.33 2.28
N ASP A 191 4.43 -17.63 3.18
CA ASP A 191 4.75 -18.16 4.51
C ASP A 191 5.33 -19.59 4.42
N SER A 192 4.79 -20.43 3.53
CA SER A 192 5.21 -21.82 3.35
C SER A 192 6.53 -22.01 2.60
N ILE A 193 6.74 -21.29 1.48
CA ILE A 193 7.84 -21.54 0.53
C ILE A 193 8.86 -20.38 0.51
N GLY A 194 8.56 -19.27 1.19
CA GLY A 194 9.38 -18.06 1.19
C GLY A 194 8.98 -17.05 0.11
N ARG A 195 9.69 -15.92 0.05
CA ARG A 195 9.40 -14.85 -0.93
C ARG A 195 9.93 -15.26 -2.30
N THR A 196 9.09 -15.19 -3.32
CA THR A 196 9.58 -15.01 -4.69
C THR A 196 10.19 -13.61 -4.79
N GLY A 197 11.28 -13.46 -5.55
CA GLY A 197 11.85 -12.14 -5.85
C GLY A 197 10.79 -11.19 -6.43
N ILE A 198 11.03 -9.89 -6.32
CA ILE A 198 10.22 -8.88 -7.02
C ILE A 198 10.65 -8.90 -8.49
N TYR A 199 9.68 -8.93 -9.42
CA TYR A 199 9.97 -9.00 -10.86
C TYR A 199 10.80 -7.80 -11.35
N ILE A 200 10.43 -6.58 -10.96
CA ILE A 200 11.21 -5.34 -11.21
C ILE A 200 11.35 -4.58 -9.89
N ASN A 201 12.58 -4.24 -9.54
CA ASN A 201 12.91 -3.35 -8.44
C ASN A 201 14.16 -2.57 -8.83
N GLU A 202 13.97 -1.56 -9.67
CA GLU A 202 15.07 -0.82 -10.29
C GLU A 202 15.11 0.61 -9.79
N GLU A 203 16.31 1.11 -9.54
CA GLU A 203 16.54 2.49 -9.11
C GLU A 203 16.47 3.44 -10.29
N VAL A 204 15.83 4.60 -10.09
CA VAL A 204 15.76 5.70 -11.07
C VAL A 204 16.81 6.74 -10.67
N PRO A 205 17.86 6.96 -11.48
CA PRO A 205 18.94 7.92 -11.18
C PRO A 205 18.48 9.38 -11.27
N ASP A 206 18.95 10.27 -10.39
CA ASP A 206 18.44 11.66 -10.21
C ASP A 206 18.35 12.52 -11.48
N TRP A 207 19.17 12.23 -12.48
CA TRP A 207 19.18 12.91 -13.77
C TRP A 207 18.13 12.40 -14.77
N MET A 208 17.38 11.35 -14.42
CA MET A 208 16.40 10.67 -15.25
C MET A 208 15.01 10.71 -14.61
N GLY A 209 13.98 10.92 -15.44
CA GLY A 209 12.58 10.84 -15.04
C GLY A 209 12.04 9.40 -15.00
N PHE A 210 10.93 9.18 -14.30
CA PHE A 210 10.29 7.87 -14.20
C PHE A 210 9.86 7.31 -15.56
N GLU A 211 9.34 8.15 -16.45
CA GLU A 211 8.86 7.77 -17.78
C GLU A 211 10.01 7.33 -18.69
N GLU A 212 11.14 8.03 -18.61
CA GLU A 212 12.36 7.66 -19.35
C GLU A 212 12.94 6.33 -18.85
N ALA A 213 13.04 6.17 -17.53
CA ALA A 213 13.47 4.91 -16.92
C ALA A 213 12.55 3.75 -17.30
N LEU A 214 11.22 3.97 -17.28
CA LEU A 214 10.24 2.97 -17.69
C LEU A 214 10.41 2.56 -19.15
N LYS A 215 10.71 3.51 -20.03
CA LYS A 215 10.98 3.23 -21.45
C LYS A 215 12.21 2.33 -21.63
N LEU A 216 13.31 2.62 -20.91
CA LEU A 216 14.51 1.77 -20.95
C LEU A 216 14.23 0.34 -20.47
N ILE A 217 13.37 0.18 -19.44
CA ILE A 217 12.92 -1.14 -18.99
C ILE A 217 12.10 -1.83 -20.09
N ALA A 218 11.19 -1.11 -20.75
CA ALA A 218 10.36 -1.65 -21.83
C ALA A 218 11.16 -2.10 -23.06
N ASP A 219 12.28 -1.42 -23.34
CA ASP A 219 13.17 -1.75 -24.47
C ASP A 219 13.85 -3.10 -24.28
N ARG A 220 14.03 -3.55 -23.03
CA ARG A 220 14.61 -4.87 -22.70
C ARG A 220 13.61 -5.92 -22.23
N ASP A 221 12.42 -5.53 -21.77
CA ASP A 221 11.40 -6.43 -21.21
C ASP A 221 10.11 -6.43 -22.05
N PRO A 222 9.80 -7.53 -22.78
CA PRO A 222 8.59 -7.66 -23.58
C PRO A 222 7.28 -7.58 -22.79
N ASN A 223 7.25 -8.06 -21.53
CA ASN A 223 6.05 -8.01 -20.70
C ASN A 223 5.74 -6.57 -20.29
N VAL A 224 6.77 -5.82 -19.92
CA VAL A 224 6.64 -4.38 -19.60
C VAL A 224 6.19 -3.61 -20.83
N ARG A 225 6.82 -3.85 -21.98
CA ARG A 225 6.46 -3.21 -23.25
C ARG A 225 5.00 -3.44 -23.63
N ARG A 226 4.53 -4.68 -23.50
CA ARG A 226 3.12 -5.02 -23.76
C ARG A 226 2.19 -4.25 -22.83
N LYS A 227 2.47 -4.23 -21.51
CA LYS A 227 1.64 -3.51 -20.53
C LYS A 227 1.56 -2.01 -20.80
N ILE A 228 2.68 -1.39 -21.18
CA ILE A 228 2.69 0.04 -21.54
C ILE A 228 1.84 0.29 -22.78
N ARG A 229 1.88 -0.58 -23.80
CA ARG A 229 1.01 -0.43 -24.98
C ARG A 229 -0.48 -0.59 -24.67
N GLU A 230 -0.82 -1.46 -23.72
CA GLU A 230 -2.21 -1.72 -23.36
C GLU A 230 -2.81 -0.66 -22.42
N ARG A 231 -1.98 -0.02 -21.58
CA ARG A 231 -2.43 0.78 -20.42
C ARG A 231 -1.58 2.03 -20.16
N GLY A 232 -0.74 2.43 -21.11
CA GLY A 232 0.22 3.53 -20.98
C GLY A 232 -0.06 4.69 -21.94
N GLU A 233 -1.20 4.68 -22.62
CA GLU A 233 -1.70 5.82 -23.41
C GLU A 233 -2.81 6.51 -22.64
#